data_AF-A0A928PXV6-F1
#
_entry.id   AF-A0A928PXV6-F1
#
_cell.length_a   1.000
_cell.length_b   1.000
_cell.length_c   1.000
_cell.angle_alpha   90.00
_cell.angle_beta   90.00
_cell.angle_gamma   90.00
#
_symmetry.space_group_name_H-M   'P 1'
#
loop_
_entity.id
_entity.type
_entity.pdbx_description
1 polymer ?
#
loop_
_entity_poly.entity_id
_entity_poly.type
_entity_poly.pdbx_seq_one_letter_code
_entity_poly.pdbx_strand_id
1 'polypeptide(L)'
;MNKRTKISLIIGIVALLIIAGVILLVILLPSGGEAEENFVPKEYHSIESTVDEEGVRTVSVPVDENGNPKVNVLGTIIDLTPGDLVSINLKNQSGNYDFTVAEDAEGYNVYTLAGFEELELQGTNASMIGSSISNIDLNAVVDVTGSKKADYGLDNPKVTASALFKDDSTITVYIGDDAPGGGFTYIMVEGCDAIFSVAKAEVEPLTININELFSTSIRPEYTQISDEDFTYITLGGTHLSEEITIKHAPDGSLNGYYVLSSHGDRIVNSTVGSDIVGSVKSLTAESVAFANPDEDTLKSLGLDNPYATVKAQYVYNEVSGDASEEKTLEISMIATKPDENGMVYVMDEGGKYVYLMALDSVDWVDVSFEDTRSEYVFAPSYSAVKSVTFSKGSESYTFDVETIITENTDAETGESAETSEVAVKYNDKIREEAYFRILFDDIAYIPCRGVAEDSEKGGEVLFEITYEYNTGRAADTVVYYGTDSQKVIPEVNGEVDCYIYSADVDGMMDNVKAFSEGKEIKSIAN
;
A
#
# COMPACT_ATOMS: atom_id res chain seq x y z
N MET A 1 27.09 -28.69 17.05
CA MET A 1 25.70 -28.92 17.50
C MET A 1 24.85 -29.03 16.24
N ASN A 2 24.37 -30.22 15.90
CA ASN A 2 23.78 -30.51 14.58
C ASN A 2 22.35 -29.97 14.45
N LYS A 3 22.00 -29.48 13.25
CA LYS A 3 20.69 -28.90 12.88
C LYS A 3 19.47 -29.75 13.31
N ARG A 4 19.61 -31.08 13.39
CA ARG A 4 18.57 -32.01 13.89
C ARG A 4 18.13 -31.76 15.34
N THR A 5 18.97 -31.17 16.18
CA THR A 5 18.63 -30.92 17.59
C THR A 5 17.76 -29.67 17.80
N LYS A 6 17.69 -28.76 16.80
CA LYS A 6 16.82 -27.57 16.87
C LYS A 6 15.36 -27.88 16.52
N ILE A 7 15.11 -28.82 15.59
CA ILE A 7 13.76 -29.25 15.21
C ILE A 7 13.06 -29.98 16.37
N SER A 8 13.79 -30.81 17.11
CA SER A 8 13.24 -31.48 18.30
C SER A 8 12.88 -30.52 19.45
N LEU A 9 13.45 -29.31 19.48
CA LEU A 9 13.20 -28.35 20.55
C LEU A 9 11.94 -27.49 20.30
N ILE A 10 11.54 -27.30 19.03
CA ILE A 10 10.35 -26.51 18.65
C ILE A 10 9.08 -27.36 18.72
N ILE A 11 9.15 -28.63 18.28
CA ILE A 11 8.04 -29.60 18.43
C ILE A 11 7.73 -29.86 19.92
N GLY A 12 8.75 -29.83 20.79
CA GLY A 12 8.56 -29.96 22.24
C GLY A 12 7.86 -28.78 22.92
N ILE A 13 7.85 -27.59 22.31
CA ILE A 13 7.23 -26.38 22.91
C ILE A 13 5.75 -26.29 22.53
N VAL A 14 5.34 -26.77 21.35
CA VAL A 14 3.93 -26.84 20.93
C VAL A 14 3.17 -27.90 21.74
N ALA A 15 3.78 -29.07 21.99
CA ALA A 15 3.18 -30.12 22.82
C ALA A 15 2.94 -29.70 24.29
N LEU A 16 3.77 -28.79 24.84
CA LEU A 16 3.64 -28.31 26.22
C LEU A 16 2.53 -27.26 26.42
N LEU A 17 2.20 -26.48 25.38
CA LEU A 17 1.10 -25.49 25.44
C LEU A 17 -0.28 -26.15 25.35
N ILE A 18 -0.39 -27.28 24.63
CA ILE A 18 -1.63 -28.06 24.50
C ILE A 18 -2.02 -28.71 25.83
N ILE A 19 -1.04 -29.17 26.63
CA ILE A 19 -1.30 -29.77 27.96
C ILE A 19 -1.89 -28.74 28.94
N ALA A 20 -1.49 -27.47 28.84
CA ALA A 20 -2.00 -26.41 29.74
C ALA A 20 -3.45 -25.99 29.43
N GLY A 21 -3.87 -26.03 28.16
CA GLY A 21 -5.24 -25.70 27.74
C GLY A 21 -6.28 -26.73 28.20
N VAL A 22 -5.91 -28.01 28.28
CA VAL A 22 -6.80 -29.11 28.67
C VAL A 22 -7.13 -29.08 30.17
N ILE A 23 -6.24 -28.55 31.03
CA ILE A 23 -6.48 -28.48 32.48
C ILE A 23 -7.66 -27.54 32.83
N LEU A 24 -7.96 -26.53 32.00
CA LEU A 24 -9.04 -25.58 32.29
C LEU A 24 -10.44 -26.11 31.93
N LEU A 25 -10.56 -27.08 31.01
CA LEU A 25 -11.85 -27.57 30.51
C LEU A 25 -12.51 -28.62 31.42
N VAL A 26 -11.74 -29.31 32.26
CA VAL A 26 -12.27 -30.32 33.20
C VAL A 26 -13.02 -29.66 34.39
N ILE A 27 -12.85 -28.35 34.62
CA ILE A 27 -13.50 -27.63 35.74
C ILE A 27 -14.96 -27.23 35.43
N LEU A 28 -15.43 -27.32 34.18
CA LEU A 28 -16.76 -26.84 33.76
C LEU A 28 -17.84 -27.92 33.59
N LEU A 29 -17.58 -29.18 33.98
CA LEU A 29 -18.62 -30.22 34.02
C LEU A 29 -19.32 -30.27 35.40
N PRO A 30 -20.65 -30.50 35.47
CA PRO A 30 -21.40 -30.44 36.71
C PRO A 30 -20.97 -31.56 37.68
N SER A 31 -20.75 -31.16 38.93
CA SER A 31 -20.27 -31.97 40.05
C SER A 31 -21.09 -33.24 40.32
N GLY A 32 -20.40 -34.39 40.38
CA GLY A 32 -20.98 -35.62 40.91
C GLY A 32 -19.99 -36.78 40.91
N GLY A 33 -19.04 -36.80 41.85
CA GLY A 33 -18.13 -37.93 42.06
C GLY A 33 -16.75 -37.49 42.53
N GLU A 34 -16.17 -38.20 43.49
CA GLU A 34 -14.93 -37.86 44.19
C GLU A 34 -13.74 -37.62 43.25
N ALA A 35 -12.85 -36.70 43.64
CA ALA A 35 -11.67 -36.30 42.89
C ALA A 35 -10.72 -37.50 42.68
N GLU A 36 -10.64 -37.97 41.45
CA GLU A 36 -9.56 -38.86 41.00
C GLU A 36 -8.44 -38.08 40.29
N GLU A 37 -7.28 -38.70 40.34
CA GLU A 37 -5.93 -38.25 40.03
C GLU A 37 -5.77 -37.45 38.72
N ASN A 38 -4.75 -36.60 38.71
CA ASN A 38 -4.19 -35.93 37.53
C ASN A 38 -4.32 -36.77 36.25
N PHE A 39 -5.22 -36.37 35.34
CA PHE A 39 -5.38 -36.97 34.03
C PHE A 39 -4.16 -36.63 33.16
N VAL A 40 -3.16 -37.52 33.20
CA VAL A 40 -2.12 -37.61 32.18
C VAL A 40 -2.55 -38.74 31.25
N PRO A 41 -2.92 -38.47 29.99
CA PRO A 41 -3.20 -39.54 29.02
C PRO A 41 -1.96 -40.43 28.94
N LYS A 42 -2.08 -41.72 29.30
CA LYS A 42 -0.94 -42.61 29.48
C LYS A 42 -0.45 -43.26 28.17
N GLU A 43 -1.23 -43.25 27.09
CA GLU A 43 -0.84 -43.87 25.81
C GLU A 43 -1.39 -43.05 24.62
N TYR A 44 -0.49 -42.70 23.70
CA TYR A 44 -0.81 -42.15 22.37
C TYR A 44 -1.03 -43.35 21.44
N HIS A 45 -2.18 -43.45 20.78
CA HIS A 45 -2.50 -44.58 19.91
C HIS A 45 -2.66 -44.13 18.46
N SER A 46 -1.90 -44.69 17.52
CA SER A 46 -2.19 -44.50 16.09
C SER A 46 -3.43 -45.32 15.71
N ILE A 47 -4.31 -44.74 14.89
CA ILE A 47 -5.37 -45.52 14.25
C ILE A 47 -4.70 -46.45 13.21
N GLU A 48 -5.21 -47.67 13.06
CA GLU A 48 -4.72 -48.58 12.02
C GLU A 48 -5.09 -48.03 10.64
N SER A 49 -4.10 -47.83 9.78
CA SER A 49 -4.30 -47.42 8.39
C SER A 49 -4.02 -48.57 7.42
N THR A 50 -4.84 -48.73 6.39
CA THR A 50 -4.62 -49.71 5.30
C THR A 50 -4.74 -49.04 3.95
N VAL A 51 -4.08 -49.60 2.94
CA VAL A 51 -4.25 -49.22 1.52
C VAL A 51 -5.02 -50.34 0.83
N ASP A 52 -6.11 -50.01 0.13
CA ASP A 52 -6.89 -50.99 -0.64
C ASP A 52 -6.26 -51.31 -2.01
N GLU A 53 -6.93 -52.16 -2.81
CA GLU A 53 -6.44 -52.59 -4.13
C GLU A 53 -6.40 -51.44 -5.14
N GLU A 54 -7.18 -50.40 -4.92
CA GLU A 54 -7.27 -49.18 -5.71
C GLU A 54 -6.27 -48.09 -5.27
N GLY A 55 -5.49 -48.32 -4.20
CA GLY A 55 -4.51 -47.39 -3.68
C GLY A 55 -5.07 -46.37 -2.69
N VAL A 56 -6.32 -46.50 -2.24
CA VAL A 56 -6.95 -45.57 -1.29
C VAL A 56 -6.56 -45.96 0.14
N ARG A 57 -6.00 -45.00 0.86
CA ARG A 57 -5.74 -45.07 2.30
C ARG A 57 -7.06 -44.85 3.04
N THR A 58 -7.43 -45.85 3.81
CA THR A 58 -8.51 -45.77 4.79
C THR A 58 -7.96 -46.01 6.18
N VAL A 59 -8.73 -45.62 7.19
CA VAL A 59 -8.43 -45.84 8.61
C VAL A 59 -9.48 -46.77 9.21
N SER A 60 -9.07 -47.60 10.16
CA SER A 60 -9.95 -48.54 10.85
C SER A 60 -9.93 -48.29 12.35
N VAL A 61 -11.11 -48.04 12.93
CA VAL A 61 -11.24 -47.89 14.38
C VAL A 61 -11.43 -49.27 15.01
N PRO A 62 -10.48 -49.75 15.84
CA PRO A 62 -10.65 -51.03 16.52
C PRO A 62 -11.77 -50.91 17.55
N VAL A 63 -12.71 -51.87 17.54
CA VAL A 63 -13.84 -51.93 18.48
C VAL A 63 -13.76 -53.14 19.43
N ASP A 64 -14.37 -53.02 20.61
CA ASP A 64 -14.55 -54.11 21.58
C ASP A 64 -15.72 -55.04 21.20
N GLU A 65 -15.94 -56.09 21.99
CA GLU A 65 -17.02 -57.07 21.76
C GLU A 65 -18.43 -56.44 21.79
N ASN A 66 -18.57 -55.23 22.34
CA ASN A 66 -19.82 -54.49 22.45
C ASN A 66 -19.94 -53.39 21.37
N GLY A 67 -18.96 -53.26 20.47
CA GLY A 67 -18.93 -52.23 19.43
C GLY A 67 -18.44 -50.85 19.89
N ASN A 68 -17.87 -50.72 21.09
CA ASN A 68 -17.26 -49.47 21.54
C ASN A 68 -15.83 -49.32 21.00
N PRO A 69 -15.37 -48.11 20.68
CA PRO A 69 -14.00 -47.88 20.24
C PRO A 69 -12.98 -48.26 21.33
N LYS A 70 -12.01 -49.11 20.99
CA LYS A 70 -10.87 -49.47 21.84
C LYS A 70 -9.86 -48.33 21.98
N VAL A 71 -9.80 -47.46 20.97
CA VAL A 71 -9.03 -46.22 20.97
C VAL A 71 -10.03 -45.08 21.03
N ASN A 72 -10.15 -44.43 22.20
CA ASN A 72 -11.10 -43.33 22.39
C ASN A 72 -10.44 -42.06 22.97
N VAL A 73 -9.12 -41.99 22.91
CA VAL A 73 -8.33 -40.87 23.45
C VAL A 73 -7.06 -40.71 22.63
N LEU A 74 -6.72 -39.45 22.30
CA LEU A 74 -5.47 -38.92 21.69
C LEU A 74 -4.63 -39.90 20.86
N GLY A 75 -4.47 -39.56 19.58
CA GLY A 75 -3.79 -40.42 18.62
C GLY A 75 -3.41 -39.71 17.33
N THR A 76 -3.09 -40.48 16.30
CA THR A 76 -2.85 -39.95 14.95
C THR A 76 -3.74 -40.69 13.95
N ILE A 77 -4.47 -39.92 13.12
CA ILE A 77 -5.35 -40.43 12.07
C ILE A 77 -4.55 -40.60 10.77
N ILE A 78 -3.76 -39.58 10.44
CA ILE A 78 -2.91 -39.57 9.24
C ILE A 78 -1.49 -39.24 9.69
N ASP A 79 -0.54 -40.14 9.37
CA ASP A 79 0.89 -39.97 9.67
C ASP A 79 1.71 -40.14 8.37
N LEU A 80 1.50 -39.22 7.43
CA LEU A 80 2.21 -39.17 6.16
C LEU A 80 3.18 -37.99 6.14
N THR A 81 4.18 -38.07 5.29
CA THR A 81 5.20 -37.02 5.18
C THR A 81 4.82 -36.06 4.07
N PRO A 82 4.75 -34.73 4.33
CA PRO A 82 4.46 -33.75 3.28
C PRO A 82 5.42 -33.84 2.09
N GLY A 83 6.69 -34.19 2.32
CA GLY A 83 7.69 -34.40 1.26
C GLY A 83 7.40 -35.55 0.29
N ASP A 84 6.41 -36.40 0.59
CA ASP A 84 5.95 -37.46 -0.31
C ASP A 84 4.70 -37.07 -1.11
N LEU A 85 4.19 -35.85 -0.96
CA LEU A 85 3.06 -35.35 -1.74
C LEU A 85 3.40 -35.24 -3.23
N VAL A 86 2.44 -35.59 -4.06
CA VAL A 86 2.48 -35.47 -5.53
C VAL A 86 1.40 -34.50 -6.02
N SER A 87 0.18 -34.59 -5.49
CA SER A 87 -0.90 -33.66 -5.81
C SER A 87 -1.90 -33.54 -4.66
N ILE A 88 -2.65 -32.44 -4.65
CA ILE A 88 -3.75 -32.18 -3.72
C ILE A 88 -4.94 -31.66 -4.51
N ASN A 89 -6.10 -32.29 -4.37
CA ASN A 89 -7.39 -31.73 -4.78
C ASN A 89 -8.11 -31.25 -3.53
N LEU A 90 -8.36 -29.95 -3.43
CA LEU A 90 -9.02 -29.34 -2.29
C LEU A 90 -10.26 -28.60 -2.77
N LYS A 91 -11.39 -28.83 -2.11
CA LYS A 91 -12.63 -28.10 -2.31
C LYS A 91 -13.08 -27.52 -0.99
N ASN A 92 -13.24 -26.21 -0.92
CA ASN A 92 -13.76 -25.50 0.25
C ASN A 92 -14.74 -24.39 -0.18
N GLN A 93 -15.12 -23.51 0.74
CA GLN A 93 -16.07 -22.42 0.46
C GLN A 93 -15.53 -21.38 -0.53
N SER A 94 -14.21 -21.26 -0.67
CA SER A 94 -13.54 -20.32 -1.58
C SER A 94 -13.34 -20.87 -2.99
N GLY A 95 -13.44 -22.18 -3.20
CA GLY A 95 -13.38 -22.77 -4.53
C GLY A 95 -12.79 -24.19 -4.57
N ASN A 96 -12.34 -24.58 -5.75
CA ASN A 96 -11.61 -25.82 -5.99
C ASN A 96 -10.16 -25.49 -6.33
N TYR A 97 -9.24 -26.30 -5.80
CA TYR A 97 -7.82 -26.09 -5.86
C TYR A 97 -7.19 -27.40 -6.30
N ASP A 98 -6.44 -27.36 -7.40
CA ASP A 98 -5.72 -28.51 -7.92
C ASP A 98 -4.22 -28.20 -7.87
N PHE A 99 -3.57 -28.69 -6.82
CA PHE A 99 -2.13 -28.53 -6.65
C PHE A 99 -1.38 -29.71 -7.26
N THR A 100 -0.29 -29.38 -7.93
CA THR A 100 0.82 -30.32 -8.19
C THR A 100 1.99 -29.95 -7.29
N VAL A 101 2.68 -30.97 -6.78
CA VAL A 101 3.79 -30.81 -5.85
C VAL A 101 5.05 -31.41 -6.47
N ALA A 102 6.10 -30.59 -6.55
CA ALA A 102 7.42 -30.99 -7.01
C ALA A 102 8.46 -30.70 -5.93
N GLU A 103 9.62 -31.33 -6.03
CA GLU A 103 10.75 -31.09 -5.14
C GLU A 103 11.75 -30.16 -5.86
N ASP A 104 12.18 -29.08 -5.21
CA ASP A 104 13.22 -28.20 -5.73
C ASP A 104 14.64 -28.80 -5.55
N ALA A 105 15.66 -28.06 -5.99
CA ALA A 105 17.05 -28.49 -5.89
C ALA A 105 17.55 -28.63 -4.44
N GLU A 106 16.88 -28.01 -3.47
CA GLU A 106 17.22 -28.05 -2.05
C GLU A 106 16.41 -29.09 -1.26
N GLY A 107 15.46 -29.77 -1.92
CA GLY A 107 14.61 -30.80 -1.33
C GLY A 107 13.31 -30.27 -0.72
N TYR A 108 12.92 -29.03 -1.01
CA TYR A 108 11.65 -28.46 -0.53
C TYR A 108 10.52 -28.68 -1.53
N ASN A 109 9.31 -28.82 -0.99
CA ASN A 109 8.10 -28.89 -1.80
C ASN A 109 7.80 -27.52 -2.43
N VAL A 110 7.61 -27.52 -3.74
CA VAL A 110 7.11 -26.40 -4.52
C VAL A 110 5.72 -26.78 -5.03
N TYR A 111 4.74 -25.95 -4.70
CA TYR A 111 3.34 -26.14 -5.07
C TYR A 111 3.03 -25.30 -6.30
N THR A 112 2.37 -25.91 -7.28
CA THR A 112 1.83 -25.21 -8.47
C THR A 112 0.32 -25.42 -8.48
N LEU A 113 -0.45 -24.33 -8.58
CA LEU A 113 -1.91 -24.37 -8.61
C LEU A 113 -2.42 -24.29 -10.06
N ALA A 114 -3.27 -25.24 -10.44
CA ALA A 114 -3.83 -25.30 -11.79
C ALA A 114 -4.64 -24.03 -12.12
N GLY A 115 -4.46 -23.50 -13.35
CA GLY A 115 -5.05 -22.23 -13.79
C GLY A 115 -4.28 -20.97 -13.36
N PHE A 116 -3.26 -21.14 -12.51
CA PHE A 116 -2.40 -20.07 -12.00
C PHE A 116 -0.92 -20.42 -12.14
N GLU A 117 -0.56 -21.25 -13.12
CA GLU A 117 0.79 -21.79 -13.30
C GLU A 117 1.84 -20.69 -13.58
N GLU A 118 1.40 -19.54 -14.08
CA GLU A 118 2.25 -18.38 -14.33
C GLU A 118 2.38 -17.41 -13.14
N LEU A 119 1.75 -17.74 -12.01
CA LEU A 119 1.72 -16.92 -10.81
C LEU A 119 2.54 -17.57 -9.69
N GLU A 120 3.26 -16.76 -8.94
CA GLU A 120 3.98 -17.22 -7.76
C GLU A 120 3.05 -17.31 -6.56
N LEU A 121 2.99 -18.50 -5.95
CA LEU A 121 2.25 -18.72 -4.71
C LEU A 121 3.09 -18.30 -3.48
N GLN A 122 2.43 -17.79 -2.47
CA GLN A 122 2.97 -17.70 -1.12
C GLN A 122 3.25 -19.10 -0.59
N GLY A 123 4.53 -19.50 -0.60
CA GLY A 123 4.96 -20.84 -0.23
C GLY A 123 4.51 -21.28 1.17
N THR A 124 4.34 -20.36 2.12
CA THR A 124 3.89 -20.66 3.48
C THR A 124 2.47 -21.23 3.51
N ASN A 125 1.51 -20.59 2.87
CA ASN A 125 0.10 -21.02 2.91
C ASN A 125 -0.11 -22.34 2.16
N ALA A 126 0.50 -22.48 0.97
CA ALA A 126 0.47 -23.74 0.24
C ALA A 126 1.14 -24.89 1.02
N SER A 127 2.25 -24.61 1.71
CA SER A 127 2.91 -25.60 2.58
C SER A 127 2.09 -25.99 3.80
N MET A 128 1.32 -25.05 4.38
CA MET A 128 0.40 -25.35 5.48
C MET A 128 -0.74 -26.26 5.03
N ILE A 129 -1.30 -26.06 3.83
CA ILE A 129 -2.27 -26.97 3.21
C ILE A 129 -1.67 -28.37 3.07
N GLY A 130 -0.49 -28.48 2.45
CA GLY A 130 0.17 -29.78 2.26
C GLY A 130 0.50 -30.48 3.58
N SER A 131 0.93 -29.72 4.58
CA SER A 131 1.21 -30.26 5.93
C SER A 131 -0.06 -30.79 6.59
N SER A 132 -1.15 -30.02 6.53
CA SER A 132 -2.44 -30.35 7.13
C SER A 132 -3.07 -31.62 6.55
N ILE A 133 -3.04 -31.82 5.23
CA ILE A 133 -3.59 -33.06 4.63
C ILE A 133 -2.70 -34.29 4.85
N SER A 134 -1.41 -34.08 5.14
CA SER A 134 -0.45 -35.18 5.35
C SER A 134 -0.41 -35.66 6.80
N ASN A 135 -0.77 -34.83 7.76
CA ASN A 135 -0.71 -35.18 9.18
C ASN A 135 -1.92 -34.60 9.94
N ILE A 136 -2.71 -35.49 10.54
CA ILE A 136 -3.88 -35.14 11.34
C ILE A 136 -3.88 -35.99 12.60
N ASP A 137 -3.91 -35.34 13.75
CA ASP A 137 -3.98 -36.00 15.05
C ASP A 137 -5.44 -36.18 15.51
N LEU A 138 -5.68 -37.34 16.10
CA LEU A 138 -6.96 -37.69 16.70
C LEU A 138 -7.10 -36.99 18.04
N ASN A 139 -8.20 -36.26 18.25
CA ASN A 139 -8.63 -35.90 19.60
C ASN A 139 -9.52 -36.98 20.21
N ALA A 140 -10.60 -37.36 19.52
CA ALA A 140 -11.52 -38.40 19.98
C ALA A 140 -12.30 -39.04 18.83
N VAL A 141 -12.70 -40.31 19.02
CA VAL A 141 -13.67 -40.98 18.14
C VAL A 141 -15.07 -40.64 18.64
N VAL A 142 -15.87 -40.01 17.78
CA VAL A 142 -17.19 -39.46 18.15
C VAL A 142 -18.30 -40.46 17.86
N ASP A 143 -18.21 -41.14 16.72
CA ASP A 143 -19.12 -42.20 16.30
C ASP A 143 -18.33 -43.22 15.47
N VAL A 144 -18.56 -44.52 15.67
CA VAL A 144 -17.91 -45.58 14.87
C VAL A 144 -18.80 -46.08 13.73
N THR A 145 -20.08 -45.68 13.72
CA THR A 145 -21.09 -46.21 12.80
C THR A 145 -21.37 -45.31 11.60
N GLY A 146 -20.98 -44.03 11.66
CA GLY A 146 -21.30 -43.03 10.65
C GLY A 146 -22.79 -42.74 10.52
N SER A 147 -23.62 -43.19 11.47
CA SER A 147 -25.09 -43.08 11.37
C SER A 147 -25.60 -41.66 11.56
N LYS A 148 -24.74 -40.76 12.05
CA LYS A 148 -25.06 -39.37 12.39
C LYS A 148 -24.27 -38.34 11.58
N LYS A 149 -23.80 -38.66 10.36
CA LYS A 149 -23.03 -37.74 9.50
C LYS A 149 -23.69 -36.36 9.36
N ALA A 150 -25.02 -36.32 9.19
CA ALA A 150 -25.82 -35.09 9.17
C ALA A 150 -25.64 -34.19 10.40
N ASP A 151 -25.60 -34.76 11.61
CA ASP A 151 -25.53 -34.02 12.88
C ASP A 151 -24.19 -33.28 13.06
N TYR A 152 -23.20 -33.64 12.24
CA TYR A 152 -21.84 -33.09 12.27
C TYR A 152 -21.46 -32.40 10.96
N GLY A 153 -22.42 -32.11 10.07
CA GLY A 153 -22.16 -31.43 8.79
C GLY A 153 -21.39 -32.28 7.77
N LEU A 154 -21.25 -33.60 7.96
CA LEU A 154 -20.45 -34.47 7.09
C LEU A 154 -21.23 -35.02 5.89
N ASP A 155 -22.55 -34.86 5.85
CA ASP A 155 -23.35 -35.12 4.64
C ASP A 155 -23.14 -34.04 3.56
N ASN A 156 -22.76 -32.82 3.98
CA ASN A 156 -22.40 -31.71 3.11
C ASN A 156 -21.15 -31.03 3.67
N PRO A 157 -19.99 -31.69 3.55
CA PRO A 157 -18.77 -31.25 4.22
C PRO A 157 -18.35 -29.86 3.74
N LYS A 158 -17.91 -29.01 4.68
CA LYS A 158 -17.41 -27.65 4.37
C LYS A 158 -16.08 -27.69 3.61
N VAL A 159 -15.31 -28.77 3.76
CA VAL A 159 -14.09 -29.04 3.01
C VAL A 159 -14.04 -30.50 2.59
N THR A 160 -13.62 -30.76 1.36
CA THR A 160 -13.18 -32.07 0.88
C THR A 160 -11.75 -31.94 0.39
N ALA A 161 -10.82 -32.69 0.97
CA ALA A 161 -9.40 -32.63 0.63
C ALA A 161 -8.89 -34.04 0.30
N SER A 162 -8.29 -34.19 -0.87
CA SER A 162 -7.69 -35.42 -1.36
C SER A 162 -6.23 -35.19 -1.70
N ALA A 163 -5.35 -36.13 -1.37
CA ALA A 163 -3.93 -36.06 -1.70
C ALA A 163 -3.42 -37.38 -2.30
N LEU A 164 -2.52 -37.27 -3.30
CA LEU A 164 -1.76 -38.37 -3.88
C LEU A 164 -0.32 -38.31 -3.38
N PHE A 165 0.25 -39.47 -3.04
CA PHE A 165 1.62 -39.61 -2.56
C PHE A 165 2.52 -40.39 -3.52
N LYS A 166 3.84 -40.30 -3.32
CA LYS A 166 4.89 -40.93 -4.15
C LYS A 166 4.82 -42.47 -4.21
N ASP A 167 4.12 -43.11 -3.29
CA ASP A 167 3.88 -44.56 -3.26
C ASP A 167 2.57 -44.96 -3.98
N ASP A 168 2.03 -44.05 -4.80
CA ASP A 168 0.76 -44.15 -5.54
C ASP A 168 -0.48 -44.25 -4.64
N SER A 169 -0.33 -44.09 -3.33
CA SER A 169 -1.47 -44.09 -2.41
C SER A 169 -2.18 -42.75 -2.38
N THR A 170 -3.49 -42.78 -2.14
CA THR A 170 -4.34 -41.59 -2.02
C THR A 170 -5.01 -41.54 -0.66
N ILE A 171 -5.33 -40.36 -0.15
CA ILE A 171 -6.20 -40.20 1.02
C ILE A 171 -7.22 -39.11 0.75
N THR A 172 -8.43 -39.26 1.26
CA THR A 172 -9.47 -38.22 1.19
C THR A 172 -10.07 -37.99 2.57
N VAL A 173 -10.16 -36.71 2.95
CA VAL A 173 -10.70 -36.24 4.23
C VAL A 173 -11.85 -35.29 3.98
N TYR A 174 -12.93 -35.51 4.73
CA TYR A 174 -14.12 -34.67 4.77
C TYR A 174 -14.16 -33.91 6.08
N ILE A 175 -14.30 -32.59 6.04
CA ILE A 175 -14.43 -31.74 7.23
C ILE A 175 -15.86 -31.24 7.31
N GLY A 176 -16.49 -31.47 8.46
CA GLY A 176 -17.85 -31.04 8.77
C GLY A 176 -17.86 -29.80 9.66
N ASP A 177 -18.84 -29.74 10.56
CA ASP A 177 -19.06 -28.62 11.46
C ASP A 177 -18.00 -28.51 12.57
N ASP A 178 -17.86 -27.30 13.11
CA ASP A 178 -17.08 -27.06 14.31
C ASP A 178 -17.80 -27.65 15.53
N ALA A 179 -17.05 -28.27 16.44
CA ALA A 179 -17.60 -28.79 17.68
C ALA A 179 -18.04 -27.65 18.62
N PRO A 180 -19.00 -27.89 19.53
CA PRO A 180 -19.39 -26.92 20.53
C PRO A 180 -18.18 -26.41 21.33
N GLY A 181 -18.01 -25.08 21.41
CA GLY A 181 -16.86 -24.44 22.06
C GLY A 181 -15.71 -24.05 21.12
N GLY A 182 -15.76 -24.42 19.84
CA GLY A 182 -14.93 -23.84 18.77
C GLY A 182 -13.48 -24.32 18.68
N GLY A 183 -12.98 -25.11 19.64
CA GLY A 183 -11.59 -25.62 19.63
C GLY A 183 -11.36 -26.86 18.77
N PHE A 184 -12.42 -27.58 18.39
CA PHE A 184 -12.36 -28.83 17.63
C PHE A 184 -13.31 -28.79 16.43
N THR A 185 -13.09 -29.66 15.45
CA THR A 185 -13.97 -29.84 14.30
C THR A 185 -14.16 -31.32 14.01
N TYR A 186 -15.28 -31.68 13.40
CA TYR A 186 -15.57 -33.06 13.02
C TYR A 186 -15.00 -33.39 11.64
N ILE A 187 -14.41 -34.58 11.50
CA ILE A 187 -13.90 -35.09 10.23
C ILE A 187 -14.30 -36.55 9.98
N MET A 188 -14.21 -36.96 8.71
CA MET A 188 -14.30 -38.35 8.26
C MET A 188 -13.21 -38.62 7.22
N VAL A 189 -12.69 -39.84 7.19
CA VAL A 189 -11.75 -40.32 6.16
C VAL A 189 -12.52 -41.20 5.19
N GLU A 190 -12.25 -41.06 3.89
CA GLU A 190 -12.85 -41.90 2.85
C GLU A 190 -12.66 -43.39 3.14
N GLY A 191 -13.70 -44.19 2.89
CA GLY A 191 -13.71 -45.61 3.22
C GLY A 191 -13.80 -45.95 4.71
N CYS A 192 -13.96 -44.96 5.60
CA CYS A 192 -14.19 -45.14 7.04
C CYS A 192 -15.50 -44.47 7.47
N ASP A 193 -16.42 -45.24 8.06
CA ASP A 193 -17.68 -44.67 8.56
C ASP A 193 -17.53 -43.91 9.88
N ALA A 194 -16.38 -44.04 10.56
CA ALA A 194 -16.18 -43.38 11.83
C ALA A 194 -16.08 -41.84 11.68
N ILE A 195 -16.65 -41.14 12.64
CA ILE A 195 -16.59 -39.69 12.79
C ILE A 195 -15.57 -39.40 13.87
N PHE A 196 -14.60 -38.55 13.54
CA PHE A 196 -13.55 -38.14 14.45
C PHE A 196 -13.75 -36.68 14.84
N SER A 197 -13.25 -36.31 16.01
CA SER A 197 -12.97 -34.92 16.35
C SER A 197 -11.47 -34.70 16.33
N VAL A 198 -11.05 -33.56 15.78
CA VAL A 198 -9.64 -33.14 15.69
C VAL A 198 -9.53 -31.68 16.11
N ALA A 199 -8.33 -31.24 16.50
CA ALA A 199 -8.12 -29.84 16.82
C ALA A 199 -8.39 -28.99 15.57
N LYS A 200 -9.17 -27.91 15.72
CA LYS A 200 -9.55 -27.07 14.57
C LYS A 200 -8.32 -26.55 13.82
N ALA A 201 -7.30 -26.12 14.55
CA ALA A 201 -6.06 -25.57 13.99
C ALA A 201 -5.28 -26.55 13.09
N GLU A 202 -5.47 -27.86 13.25
CA GLU A 202 -4.78 -28.85 12.40
C GLU A 202 -5.33 -28.89 10.98
N VAL A 203 -6.62 -28.63 10.82
CA VAL A 203 -7.32 -28.70 9.53
C VAL A 203 -7.77 -27.34 9.00
N GLU A 204 -7.61 -26.28 9.80
CA GLU A 204 -7.84 -24.89 9.42
C GLU A 204 -7.08 -24.47 8.15
N PRO A 205 -5.82 -24.90 7.88
CA PRO A 205 -5.16 -24.59 6.63
C PRO A 205 -5.92 -25.04 5.38
N LEU A 206 -6.73 -26.10 5.46
CA LEU A 206 -7.55 -26.58 4.33
C LEU A 206 -8.74 -25.65 4.03
N THR A 207 -8.97 -24.63 4.87
CA THR A 207 -9.98 -23.59 4.66
C THR A 207 -9.43 -22.29 4.07
N ILE A 208 -8.10 -22.20 3.85
CA ILE A 208 -7.43 -21.00 3.31
C ILE A 208 -8.09 -20.56 2.00
N ASN A 209 -8.38 -19.26 1.90
CA ASN A 209 -8.94 -18.67 0.69
C ASN A 209 -7.92 -18.70 -0.45
N ILE A 210 -8.37 -18.99 -1.68
CA ILE A 210 -7.50 -19.07 -2.87
C ILE A 210 -6.67 -17.81 -3.07
N ASN A 211 -7.24 -16.64 -2.74
CA ASN A 211 -6.56 -15.37 -2.87
C ASN A 211 -5.41 -15.17 -1.86
N GLU A 212 -5.50 -15.80 -0.69
CA GLU A 212 -4.42 -15.76 0.32
C GLU A 212 -3.21 -16.59 -0.10
N LEU A 213 -3.31 -17.35 -1.19
CA LEU A 213 -2.17 -18.04 -1.79
C LEU A 213 -1.28 -17.11 -2.61
N PHE A 214 -1.66 -15.84 -2.82
CA PHE A 214 -0.90 -14.90 -3.64
C PHE A 214 -0.34 -13.73 -2.83
N SER A 215 0.80 -13.19 -3.26
CA SER A 215 1.48 -12.10 -2.56
C SER A 215 0.62 -10.84 -2.51
N THR A 216 0.58 -10.18 -1.35
CA THR A 216 0.00 -8.84 -1.20
C THR A 216 0.98 -7.72 -1.54
N SER A 217 2.25 -8.05 -1.80
CA SER A 217 3.23 -7.10 -2.34
C SER A 217 2.92 -6.86 -3.81
N ILE A 218 2.52 -5.64 -4.17
CA ILE A 218 2.15 -5.30 -5.56
C ILE A 218 3.39 -5.35 -6.46
N ARG A 219 4.55 -4.96 -5.92
CA ARG A 219 5.84 -4.98 -6.61
C ARG A 219 6.98 -5.22 -5.62
N PRO A 220 8.20 -5.58 -6.07
CA PRO A 220 9.36 -5.66 -5.20
C PRO A 220 9.75 -4.31 -4.61
N GLU A 221 10.37 -4.32 -3.44
CA GLU A 221 10.90 -3.12 -2.81
C GLU A 221 12.14 -2.61 -3.58
N TYR A 222 12.00 -1.47 -4.28
CA TYR A 222 13.11 -0.83 -4.97
C TYR A 222 13.95 0.02 -4.01
N THR A 223 14.80 -0.64 -3.23
CA THR A 223 15.64 0.02 -2.21
C THR A 223 16.66 1.03 -2.77
N GLN A 224 16.93 0.99 -4.07
CA GLN A 224 17.84 1.93 -4.76
C GLN A 224 17.12 3.14 -5.37
N ILE A 225 15.79 3.11 -5.43
CA ILE A 225 14.99 4.25 -5.90
C ILE A 225 14.66 5.09 -4.67
N SER A 226 14.81 6.39 -4.79
CA SER A 226 14.41 7.43 -3.84
C SER A 226 13.29 8.28 -4.43
N ASP A 227 12.71 9.15 -3.62
CA ASP A 227 11.66 10.07 -4.07
C ASP A 227 12.24 11.26 -4.87
N GLU A 228 13.56 11.32 -5.04
CA GLU A 228 14.25 12.26 -5.93
C GLU A 228 14.52 11.67 -7.32
N ASP A 229 14.30 10.37 -7.50
CA ASP A 229 14.52 9.68 -8.78
C ASP A 229 13.28 9.72 -9.69
N PHE A 230 12.14 10.24 -9.24
CA PHE A 230 10.96 10.33 -10.11
C PHE A 230 11.14 11.45 -11.14
N THR A 231 10.74 11.18 -12.38
CA THR A 231 10.75 12.18 -13.46
C THR A 231 9.40 12.87 -13.56
N TYR A 232 8.33 12.09 -13.55
CA TYR A 232 6.96 12.59 -13.60
C TYR A 232 5.99 11.59 -12.99
N ILE A 233 4.85 12.10 -12.52
CA ILE A 233 3.65 11.34 -12.17
C ILE A 233 2.46 12.00 -12.87
N THR A 234 1.73 11.23 -13.68
CA THR A 234 0.49 11.66 -14.34
C THR A 234 -0.69 10.95 -13.69
N LEU A 235 -1.64 11.75 -13.20
CA LEU A 235 -2.91 11.31 -12.63
C LEU A 235 -4.03 11.52 -13.63
N GLY A 236 -4.96 10.57 -13.67
CA GLY A 236 -6.11 10.63 -14.57
C GLY A 236 -7.23 9.70 -14.12
N GLY A 237 -8.03 9.27 -15.09
CA GLY A 237 -9.23 8.46 -14.85
C GLY A 237 -10.50 9.32 -14.83
N THR A 238 -11.64 8.66 -14.67
CA THR A 238 -12.95 9.31 -14.80
C THR A 238 -13.31 10.30 -13.68
N HIS A 239 -12.58 10.28 -12.57
CA HIS A 239 -12.77 11.24 -11.46
C HIS A 239 -12.21 12.64 -11.77
N LEU A 240 -11.23 12.73 -12.66
CA LEU A 240 -10.64 13.99 -13.11
C LEU A 240 -11.22 14.40 -14.46
N SER A 241 -11.51 15.70 -14.61
CA SER A 241 -11.93 16.27 -15.90
C SER A 241 -10.80 16.31 -16.93
N GLU A 242 -9.56 16.36 -16.46
CA GLU A 242 -8.34 16.41 -17.25
C GLU A 242 -7.17 15.77 -16.48
N GLU A 243 -6.16 15.29 -17.20
CA GLU A 243 -4.98 14.70 -16.58
C GLU A 243 -4.14 15.77 -15.86
N ILE A 244 -3.54 15.37 -14.73
CA ILE A 244 -2.65 16.22 -13.93
C ILE A 244 -1.25 15.60 -13.96
N THR A 245 -0.23 16.34 -14.39
CA THR A 245 1.16 15.86 -14.43
C THR A 245 2.04 16.62 -13.46
N ILE A 246 2.46 15.92 -12.40
CA ILE A 246 3.40 16.37 -11.37
C ILE A 246 4.83 16.10 -11.83
N LYS A 247 5.71 17.08 -11.65
CA LYS A 247 7.17 16.99 -11.85
C LYS A 247 7.89 17.70 -10.71
N HIS A 248 9.20 17.46 -10.57
CA HIS A 248 10.04 18.33 -9.76
C HIS A 248 9.93 19.79 -10.22
N ALA A 249 9.84 20.69 -9.24
CA ALA A 249 10.01 22.11 -9.50
C ALA A 249 11.42 22.35 -10.09
N PRO A 250 11.54 23.20 -11.11
CA PRO A 250 12.84 23.45 -11.72
C PRO A 250 13.74 24.26 -10.79
N ASP A 251 15.04 24.00 -10.89
CA ASP A 251 16.19 24.88 -10.59
C ASP A 251 16.20 25.66 -9.25
N GLY A 252 15.31 25.36 -8.31
CA GLY A 252 15.18 26.04 -7.01
C GLY A 252 14.52 27.44 -7.09
N SER A 253 13.89 27.76 -8.22
CA SER A 253 13.26 29.08 -8.45
C SER A 253 11.94 29.29 -7.73
N LEU A 254 11.30 28.22 -7.25
CA LEU A 254 9.99 28.24 -6.59
C LEU A 254 10.10 27.69 -5.15
N ASN A 255 9.26 28.17 -4.24
CA ASN A 255 9.16 27.66 -2.85
C ASN A 255 8.27 26.42 -2.76
N GLY A 256 8.44 25.49 -3.68
CA GLY A 256 7.74 24.21 -3.70
C GLY A 256 8.62 23.16 -4.35
N TYR A 257 8.48 21.91 -3.91
CA TYR A 257 9.26 20.79 -4.44
C TYR A 257 8.75 20.30 -5.79
N TYR A 258 7.47 20.48 -6.06
CA TYR A 258 6.80 19.94 -7.24
C TYR A 258 5.95 20.99 -7.95
N VAL A 259 5.77 20.78 -9.26
CA VAL A 259 4.92 21.60 -10.13
C VAL A 259 3.96 20.76 -10.96
N LEU A 260 2.77 21.31 -11.24
CA LEU A 260 1.80 20.83 -12.20
C LEU A 260 2.21 21.27 -13.60
N SER A 261 3.02 20.45 -14.28
CA SER A 261 3.50 20.74 -15.63
C SER A 261 2.39 20.70 -16.70
N SER A 262 1.26 20.07 -16.40
CA SER A 262 0.02 20.14 -17.20
C SER A 262 -0.72 21.48 -17.07
N HIS A 263 -0.37 22.30 -16.07
CA HIS A 263 -1.09 23.52 -15.68
C HIS A 263 -0.13 24.70 -15.48
N GLY A 264 0.74 24.95 -16.47
CA GLY A 264 1.60 26.14 -16.47
C GLY A 264 2.68 26.16 -15.39
N ASP A 265 3.19 24.99 -14.98
CA ASP A 265 4.19 24.80 -13.92
C ASP A 265 3.76 25.40 -12.56
N ARG A 266 2.47 25.31 -12.24
CA ARG A 266 1.92 25.73 -10.94
C ARG A 266 2.52 24.93 -9.80
N ILE A 267 2.82 25.61 -8.69
CA ILE A 267 3.33 24.95 -7.48
C ILE A 267 2.27 23.98 -6.93
N VAL A 268 2.71 22.78 -6.61
CA VAL A 268 1.89 21.74 -5.96
C VAL A 268 1.89 21.97 -4.45
N ASN A 269 0.77 21.68 -3.80
CA ASN A 269 0.70 21.57 -2.35
C ASN A 269 1.75 20.58 -1.85
N SER A 270 2.66 21.03 -0.99
CA SER A 270 3.82 20.21 -0.59
C SER A 270 3.44 18.89 0.07
N THR A 271 2.38 18.88 0.89
CA THR A 271 1.94 17.67 1.59
C THR A 271 1.33 16.68 0.59
N VAL A 272 0.32 17.13 -0.16
CA VAL A 272 -0.37 16.29 -1.15
C VAL A 272 0.60 15.75 -2.20
N GLY A 273 1.52 16.59 -2.70
CA GLY A 273 2.53 16.18 -3.67
C GLY A 273 3.48 15.11 -3.12
N SER A 274 3.94 15.26 -1.87
CA SER A 274 4.81 14.25 -1.24
C SER A 274 4.08 12.93 -0.97
N ASP A 275 2.83 12.99 -0.54
CA ASP A 275 2.00 11.80 -0.28
C ASP A 275 1.75 11.01 -1.59
N ILE A 276 1.44 11.71 -2.70
CA ILE A 276 1.31 11.09 -4.03
C ILE A 276 2.64 10.46 -4.49
N VAL A 277 3.75 11.19 -4.41
CA VAL A 277 5.06 10.68 -4.85
C VAL A 277 5.47 9.46 -4.03
N GLY A 278 5.26 9.49 -2.72
CA GLY A 278 5.58 8.38 -1.82
C GLY A 278 4.69 7.15 -2.05
N SER A 279 3.38 7.33 -2.22
CA SER A 279 2.43 6.21 -2.33
C SER A 279 2.58 5.41 -3.63
N VAL A 280 2.98 6.03 -4.75
CA VAL A 280 3.08 5.31 -6.03
C VAL A 280 4.16 4.23 -6.01
N LYS A 281 5.27 4.45 -5.29
CA LYS A 281 6.48 3.63 -5.37
C LYS A 281 6.38 2.31 -4.60
N SER A 282 5.88 2.33 -3.38
CA SER A 282 5.82 1.14 -2.51
C SER A 282 4.40 0.91 -2.02
N LEU A 283 3.77 -0.16 -2.51
CA LEU A 283 2.40 -0.52 -2.15
C LEU A 283 2.33 -1.96 -1.65
N THR A 284 1.74 -2.11 -0.48
CA THR A 284 1.34 -3.42 0.08
C THR A 284 -0.17 -3.40 0.24
N ALA A 285 -0.82 -4.38 -0.36
CA ALA A 285 -2.26 -4.56 -0.28
C ALA A 285 -2.69 -5.21 1.03
N GLU A 286 -3.96 -5.05 1.41
CA GLU A 286 -4.55 -5.83 2.50
C GLU A 286 -4.73 -7.29 2.08
N SER A 287 -5.20 -7.48 0.85
CA SER A 287 -5.41 -8.80 0.26
C SER A 287 -5.37 -8.75 -1.26
N VAL A 288 -5.15 -9.89 -1.88
CA VAL A 288 -5.51 -10.09 -3.29
C VAL A 288 -7.03 -10.29 -3.35
N ALA A 289 -7.72 -9.53 -4.18
CA ALA A 289 -9.16 -9.69 -4.44
C ALA A 289 -9.41 -10.70 -5.55
N PHE A 290 -8.59 -10.66 -6.60
CA PHE A 290 -8.64 -11.58 -7.73
C PHE A 290 -7.23 -11.84 -8.27
N ALA A 291 -6.93 -13.09 -8.56
CA ALA A 291 -5.78 -13.48 -9.36
C ALA A 291 -6.28 -13.86 -10.77
N ASN A 292 -5.51 -13.51 -11.80
CA ASN A 292 -5.87 -13.63 -13.22
C ASN A 292 -7.33 -13.19 -13.51
N PRO A 293 -7.72 -11.94 -13.23
CA PRO A 293 -9.07 -11.46 -13.49
C PRO A 293 -9.38 -11.56 -15.00
N ASP A 294 -10.58 -12.04 -15.33
CA ASP A 294 -11.07 -12.00 -16.71
C ASP A 294 -11.71 -10.64 -17.05
N GLU A 295 -12.00 -10.41 -18.34
CA GLU A 295 -12.59 -9.15 -18.82
C GLU A 295 -13.92 -8.83 -18.13
N ASP A 296 -14.76 -9.84 -17.86
CA ASP A 296 -16.04 -9.66 -17.19
C ASP A 296 -15.84 -9.22 -15.73
N THR A 297 -14.84 -9.77 -15.03
CA THR A 297 -14.45 -9.36 -13.68
C THR A 297 -13.98 -7.92 -13.69
N LEU A 298 -13.04 -7.56 -14.57
CA LEU A 298 -12.54 -6.18 -14.68
C LEU A 298 -13.67 -5.18 -14.93
N LYS A 299 -14.61 -5.54 -15.81
CA LYS A 299 -15.79 -4.71 -16.11
C LYS A 299 -16.77 -4.61 -14.94
N SER A 300 -16.98 -5.70 -14.20
CA SER A 300 -17.84 -5.70 -13.02
C SER A 300 -17.31 -4.78 -11.91
N LEU A 301 -15.98 -4.65 -11.82
CA LEU A 301 -15.30 -3.76 -10.89
C LEU A 301 -15.22 -2.31 -11.41
N GLY A 302 -15.42 -2.09 -12.71
CA GLY A 302 -15.23 -0.80 -13.37
C GLY A 302 -13.76 -0.46 -13.68
N LEU A 303 -12.88 -1.47 -13.67
CA LEU A 303 -11.47 -1.32 -14.04
C LEU A 303 -11.25 -1.26 -15.56
N ASP A 304 -12.26 -1.61 -16.37
CA ASP A 304 -12.25 -1.39 -17.83
C ASP A 304 -12.45 0.08 -18.21
N ASN A 305 -12.99 0.89 -17.30
CA ASN A 305 -13.10 2.34 -17.41
C ASN A 305 -12.80 2.97 -16.03
N PRO A 306 -11.52 3.01 -15.64
CA PRO A 306 -11.11 3.20 -14.26
C PRO A 306 -11.52 4.57 -13.69
N TYR A 307 -11.79 4.57 -12.38
CA TYR A 307 -12.07 5.80 -11.63
C TYR A 307 -10.83 6.68 -11.57
N ALA A 308 -9.69 6.09 -11.20
CA ALA A 308 -8.41 6.75 -11.12
C ALA A 308 -7.34 5.97 -11.88
N THR A 309 -6.40 6.68 -12.48
CA THR A 309 -5.20 6.12 -13.11
C THR A 309 -3.97 6.88 -12.63
N VAL A 310 -2.85 6.17 -12.53
CA VAL A 310 -1.56 6.80 -12.29
C VAL A 310 -0.50 6.20 -13.20
N LYS A 311 0.29 7.07 -13.82
CA LYS A 311 1.48 6.72 -14.60
C LYS A 311 2.67 7.44 -14.02
N ALA A 312 3.73 6.72 -13.70
CA ALA A 312 4.92 7.30 -13.12
C ALA A 312 6.18 6.75 -13.78
N GLN A 313 7.17 7.63 -13.93
CA GLN A 313 8.49 7.27 -14.40
C GLN A 313 9.53 7.63 -13.33
N TYR A 314 10.47 6.72 -13.12
CA TYR A 314 11.65 6.94 -12.29
C TYR A 314 12.91 6.66 -13.11
N VAL A 315 13.91 7.53 -13.00
CA VAL A 315 15.24 7.36 -13.58
C VAL A 315 16.25 7.31 -12.44
N TYR A 316 16.89 6.16 -12.26
CA TYR A 316 17.80 5.91 -11.14
C TYR A 316 19.07 5.21 -11.60
N ASN A 317 20.12 5.29 -10.79
CA ASN A 317 21.37 4.58 -11.04
C ASN A 317 21.40 3.26 -10.27
N GLU A 318 21.36 2.14 -10.99
CA GLU A 318 21.54 0.83 -10.40
C GLU A 318 23.05 0.57 -10.20
N VAL A 319 23.44 0.29 -8.95
CA VAL A 319 24.82 0.02 -8.59
C VAL A 319 25.03 -1.48 -8.39
N SER A 320 25.89 -2.08 -9.20
CA SER A 320 26.30 -3.48 -9.07
C SER A 320 27.82 -3.60 -9.03
N GLY A 321 28.39 -3.76 -7.83
CA GLY A 321 29.84 -3.70 -7.63
C GLY A 321 30.38 -2.30 -7.91
N ASP A 322 31.37 -2.18 -8.81
CA ASP A 322 31.96 -0.90 -9.22
C ASP A 322 31.27 -0.26 -10.44
N ALA A 323 30.22 -0.89 -10.98
CA ALA A 323 29.46 -0.39 -12.13
C ALA A 323 28.19 0.36 -11.67
N SER A 324 27.90 1.47 -12.36
CA SER A 324 26.66 2.24 -12.23
C SER A 324 26.02 2.31 -13.61
N GLU A 325 24.77 1.89 -13.73
CA GLU A 325 23.97 1.96 -14.96
C GLU A 325 22.68 2.73 -14.70
N GLU A 326 22.37 3.72 -15.55
CA GLU A 326 21.10 4.42 -15.51
C GLU A 326 19.98 3.49 -15.98
N LYS A 327 18.92 3.37 -15.18
CA LYS A 327 17.73 2.57 -15.44
C LYS A 327 16.50 3.45 -15.42
N THR A 328 15.46 2.98 -16.10
CA THR A 328 14.14 3.61 -16.10
C THR A 328 13.10 2.61 -15.63
N LEU A 329 12.31 2.99 -14.62
CA LEU A 329 11.15 2.26 -14.15
C LEU A 329 9.90 3.02 -14.57
N GLU A 330 8.99 2.33 -15.26
CA GLU A 330 7.66 2.84 -15.61
C GLU A 330 6.63 2.08 -14.78
N ILE A 331 5.72 2.81 -14.14
CA ILE A 331 4.59 2.28 -13.38
C ILE A 331 3.32 2.79 -14.06
N SER A 332 2.37 1.89 -14.32
CA SER A 332 1.01 2.24 -14.73
C SER A 332 0.02 1.46 -13.89
N MET A 333 -0.83 2.15 -13.14
CA MET A 333 -1.86 1.54 -12.31
C MET A 333 -3.23 2.15 -12.57
N ILE A 334 -4.24 1.35 -12.28
CA ILE A 334 -5.65 1.72 -12.36
C ILE A 334 -6.35 1.35 -11.06
N ALA A 335 -7.32 2.17 -10.66
CA ALA A 335 -8.10 1.96 -9.45
C ALA A 335 -9.59 2.23 -9.65
N THR A 336 -10.40 1.56 -8.84
CA THR A 336 -11.84 1.83 -8.72
C THR A 336 -12.10 3.01 -7.82
N LYS A 337 -13.35 3.48 -7.84
CA LYS A 337 -13.84 4.42 -6.84
C LYS A 337 -13.78 3.74 -5.45
N PRO A 338 -13.44 4.47 -4.38
CA PRO A 338 -13.58 3.97 -3.02
C PRO A 338 -15.02 3.53 -2.72
N ASP A 339 -15.17 2.40 -2.04
CA ASP A 339 -16.46 1.94 -1.54
C ASP A 339 -16.89 2.68 -0.26
N GLU A 340 -18.04 2.31 0.33
CA GLU A 340 -18.57 2.95 1.54
C GLU A 340 -17.67 2.78 2.78
N ASN A 341 -16.74 1.82 2.75
CA ASN A 341 -15.79 1.55 3.83
C ASN A 341 -14.41 2.17 3.56
N GLY A 342 -14.23 2.90 2.46
CA GLY A 342 -12.94 3.47 2.07
C GLY A 342 -11.99 2.45 1.44
N MET A 343 -12.50 1.33 0.93
CA MET A 343 -11.70 0.32 0.24
C MET A 343 -11.70 0.55 -1.26
N VAL A 344 -10.57 0.30 -1.91
CA VAL A 344 -10.36 0.47 -3.35
C VAL A 344 -9.76 -0.78 -3.95
N TYR A 345 -10.21 -1.13 -5.15
CA TYR A 345 -9.53 -2.14 -5.96
C TYR A 345 -8.46 -1.46 -6.80
N VAL A 346 -7.23 -1.97 -6.73
CA VAL A 346 -6.06 -1.43 -7.41
C VAL A 346 -5.38 -2.54 -8.22
N MET A 347 -4.93 -2.25 -9.42
CA MET A 347 -4.09 -3.16 -10.20
C MET A 347 -3.09 -2.41 -11.06
N ASP A 348 -1.94 -3.04 -11.34
CA ASP A 348 -1.12 -2.61 -12.47
C ASP A 348 -1.95 -2.73 -13.76
N GLU A 349 -1.82 -1.76 -14.66
CA GLU A 349 -2.58 -1.74 -15.91
C GLU A 349 -2.21 -2.98 -16.77
N GLY A 350 -3.20 -3.86 -17.00
CA GLY A 350 -2.98 -5.14 -17.67
C GLY A 350 -2.28 -6.21 -16.79
N GLY A 351 -2.13 -5.95 -15.49
CA GLY A 351 -1.56 -6.87 -14.51
C GLY A 351 -2.44 -8.08 -14.22
N LYS A 352 -1.86 -9.06 -13.52
CA LYS A 352 -2.50 -10.36 -13.21
C LYS A 352 -3.22 -10.40 -11.87
N TYR A 353 -3.20 -9.32 -11.10
CA TYR A 353 -3.81 -9.26 -9.78
C TYR A 353 -4.65 -8.01 -9.64
N VAL A 354 -5.85 -8.18 -9.07
CA VAL A 354 -6.59 -7.08 -8.48
C VAL A 354 -6.38 -7.15 -6.98
N TYR A 355 -5.87 -6.07 -6.41
CA TYR A 355 -5.60 -5.90 -4.99
C TYR A 355 -6.73 -5.13 -4.32
N LEU A 356 -6.98 -5.41 -3.05
CA LEU A 356 -7.84 -4.61 -2.19
C LEU A 356 -6.97 -3.78 -1.25
N MET A 357 -7.19 -2.47 -1.21
CA MET A 357 -6.40 -1.53 -0.42
C MET A 357 -7.30 -0.53 0.31
N ALA A 358 -6.86 -0.05 1.46
CA ALA A 358 -7.46 1.13 2.09
C ALA A 358 -7.06 2.39 1.31
N LEU A 359 -8.00 3.33 1.16
CA LEU A 359 -7.78 4.59 0.45
C LEU A 359 -6.56 5.37 0.99
N ASP A 360 -6.40 5.42 2.31
CA ASP A 360 -5.26 6.07 2.99
C ASP A 360 -3.88 5.47 2.63
N SER A 361 -3.81 4.38 1.87
CA SER A 361 -2.56 3.80 1.35
C SER A 361 -2.28 4.15 -0.11
N VAL A 362 -3.17 4.87 -0.78
CA VAL A 362 -3.10 5.21 -2.21
C VAL A 362 -3.61 6.63 -2.46
N ASP A 363 -2.82 7.62 -2.04
CA ASP A 363 -3.14 9.06 -2.06
C ASP A 363 -3.46 9.65 -3.44
N TRP A 364 -3.18 8.91 -4.52
CA TRP A 364 -3.48 9.31 -5.89
C TRP A 364 -4.90 8.97 -6.36
N VAL A 365 -5.69 8.21 -5.59
CA VAL A 365 -6.96 7.64 -6.07
C VAL A 365 -8.11 8.64 -6.07
N ASP A 366 -8.24 9.49 -5.05
CA ASP A 366 -9.37 10.42 -4.92
C ASP A 366 -8.95 11.90 -4.94
N VAL A 367 -7.68 12.16 -5.25
CA VAL A 367 -7.14 13.52 -5.31
C VAL A 367 -7.81 14.35 -6.41
N SER A 368 -8.22 15.57 -6.05
CA SER A 368 -8.73 16.55 -7.01
C SER A 368 -7.65 17.54 -7.46
N PHE A 369 -7.90 18.26 -8.55
CA PHE A 369 -7.06 19.39 -8.94
C PHE A 369 -6.94 20.40 -7.78
N GLU A 370 -8.05 20.67 -7.09
CA GLU A 370 -8.13 21.59 -5.97
C GLU A 370 -7.30 21.18 -4.75
N ASP A 371 -7.06 19.88 -4.56
CA ASP A 371 -6.19 19.38 -3.48
C ASP A 371 -4.71 19.53 -3.87
N THR A 372 -4.38 19.31 -5.14
CA THR A 372 -2.99 19.38 -5.62
C THR A 372 -2.43 20.80 -5.69
N ARG A 373 -3.27 21.83 -5.85
CA ARG A 373 -2.80 23.22 -6.02
C ARG A 373 -2.23 23.80 -4.72
N SER A 374 -1.24 24.67 -4.86
CA SER A 374 -0.70 25.48 -3.75
C SER A 374 -1.80 26.26 -3.00
N GLU A 375 -1.60 26.47 -1.70
CA GLU A 375 -2.44 27.36 -0.90
C GLU A 375 -2.22 28.86 -1.23
N TYR A 376 -1.09 29.18 -1.85
CA TYR A 376 -0.70 30.53 -2.25
C TYR A 376 -0.84 30.76 -3.75
N VAL A 377 -1.14 32.00 -4.15
CA VAL A 377 -1.29 32.40 -5.56
C VAL A 377 -0.05 32.03 -6.39
N PHE A 378 1.14 32.46 -5.95
CA PHE A 378 2.41 32.13 -6.59
C PHE A 378 3.57 32.43 -5.63
N ALA A 379 4.41 31.44 -5.34
CA ALA A 379 5.45 31.53 -4.31
C ALA A 379 6.86 31.35 -4.90
N PRO A 380 7.45 32.38 -5.52
CA PRO A 380 8.81 32.33 -6.02
C PRO A 380 9.85 32.34 -4.89
N SER A 381 11.01 31.73 -5.13
CA SER A 381 12.13 31.68 -4.19
C SER A 381 12.89 33.00 -4.17
N TYR A 382 12.98 33.63 -2.99
CA TYR A 382 13.68 34.90 -2.81
C TYR A 382 15.14 34.85 -3.28
N SER A 383 15.84 33.74 -3.01
CA SER A 383 17.24 33.57 -3.40
C SER A 383 17.44 33.41 -4.91
N ALA A 384 16.39 33.01 -5.63
CA ALA A 384 16.44 32.81 -7.07
C ALA A 384 15.98 34.03 -7.87
N VAL A 385 15.33 35.00 -7.22
CA VAL A 385 14.82 36.20 -7.88
C VAL A 385 15.96 37.20 -8.13
N LYS A 386 16.04 37.65 -9.38
CA LYS A 386 16.95 38.69 -9.87
C LYS A 386 16.29 40.06 -9.85
N SER A 387 15.03 40.15 -10.25
CA SER A 387 14.26 41.38 -10.12
C SER A 387 12.77 41.11 -10.03
N VAL A 388 12.06 42.04 -9.39
CA VAL A 388 10.59 42.05 -9.32
C VAL A 388 10.10 43.35 -9.92
N THR A 389 9.24 43.27 -10.93
CA THR A 389 8.61 44.43 -11.55
C THR A 389 7.13 44.46 -11.20
N PHE A 390 6.67 45.60 -10.71
CA PHE A 390 5.27 45.86 -10.41
C PHE A 390 4.71 46.89 -11.38
N SER A 391 3.56 46.61 -11.98
CA SER A 391 2.93 47.51 -12.96
C SER A 391 1.46 47.78 -12.62
N LYS A 392 1.05 49.05 -12.75
CA LYS A 392 -0.36 49.47 -12.70
C LYS A 392 -0.60 50.58 -13.70
N GLY A 393 -1.34 50.28 -14.77
CA GLY A 393 -1.58 51.25 -15.85
C GLY A 393 -0.26 51.75 -16.44
N SER A 394 0.06 53.04 -16.23
CA SER A 394 1.33 53.64 -16.67
C SER A 394 2.44 53.67 -15.62
N GLU A 395 2.14 53.29 -14.37
CA GLU A 395 3.11 53.24 -13.28
C GLU A 395 3.85 51.90 -13.29
N SER A 396 5.17 51.93 -13.10
CA SER A 396 6.00 50.74 -13.04
C SER A 396 7.13 50.90 -12.01
N TYR A 397 7.37 49.86 -11.23
CA TYR A 397 8.39 49.80 -10.18
C TYR A 397 9.21 48.52 -10.34
N THR A 398 10.48 48.65 -10.74
CA THR A 398 11.40 47.50 -10.84
C THR A 398 12.39 47.55 -9.69
N PHE A 399 12.42 46.47 -8.91
CA PHE A 399 13.39 46.26 -7.83
C PHE A 399 14.38 45.19 -8.23
N ASP A 400 15.65 45.59 -8.39
CA ASP A 400 16.73 44.66 -8.71
C ASP A 400 17.31 44.08 -7.42
N VAL A 401 17.42 42.75 -7.36
CA VAL A 401 18.00 41.99 -6.26
C VAL A 401 19.37 41.52 -6.69
N GLU A 402 20.41 41.99 -6.00
CA GLU A 402 21.80 41.68 -6.32
C GLU A 402 22.52 41.13 -5.08
N THR A 403 23.37 40.13 -5.30
CA THR A 403 24.35 39.68 -4.31
C THR A 403 25.63 40.49 -4.48
N ILE A 404 25.96 41.31 -3.49
CA ILE A 404 27.23 42.05 -3.42
C ILE A 404 28.25 41.18 -2.71
N ILE A 405 29.38 40.89 -3.36
CA ILE A 405 30.51 40.17 -2.76
C ILE A 405 31.58 41.19 -2.38
N THR A 406 31.99 41.17 -1.12
CA THR A 406 33.07 41.99 -0.57
C THR A 406 34.21 41.08 -0.12
N GLU A 407 35.37 41.22 -0.75
CA GLU A 407 36.62 40.58 -0.33
C GLU A 407 37.26 41.39 0.81
N ASN A 408 37.46 40.75 1.95
CA ASN A 408 38.14 41.31 3.11
C ASN A 408 39.49 40.62 3.28
N THR A 409 40.57 41.34 3.02
CA THR A 409 41.93 40.85 3.27
C THR A 409 42.39 41.26 4.67
N ASP A 410 42.73 40.28 5.50
CA ASP A 410 43.39 40.51 6.78
C ASP A 410 44.77 41.14 6.52
N ALA A 411 44.96 42.34 7.05
CA ALA A 411 46.18 43.12 6.82
C ALA A 411 47.42 42.56 7.54
N GLU A 412 47.25 41.67 8.52
CA GLU A 412 48.34 41.03 9.29
C GLU A 412 48.71 39.65 8.73
N THR A 413 47.73 38.84 8.31
CA THR A 413 47.97 37.48 7.79
C THR A 413 48.03 37.42 6.26
N GLY A 414 47.47 38.42 5.56
CA GLY A 414 47.33 38.43 4.11
C GLY A 414 46.25 37.46 3.59
N GLU A 415 45.45 36.88 4.48
CA GLU A 415 44.36 35.98 4.11
C GLU A 415 43.13 36.79 3.68
N SER A 416 42.59 36.48 2.50
CA SER A 416 41.32 37.05 2.03
C SER A 416 40.15 36.15 2.42
N ALA A 417 39.08 36.76 2.92
CA ALA A 417 37.78 36.14 3.13
C ALA A 417 36.71 36.91 2.36
N GLU A 418 35.86 36.21 1.62
CA GLU A 418 34.71 36.81 0.94
C GLU A 418 33.51 36.84 1.89
N THR A 419 32.80 37.96 1.89
CA THR A 419 31.49 38.13 2.51
C THR A 419 30.49 38.51 1.44
N SER A 420 29.26 38.00 1.53
CA SER A 420 28.18 38.40 0.62
C SER A 420 27.04 39.06 1.38
N GLU A 421 26.45 40.08 0.77
CA GLU A 421 25.24 40.75 1.24
C GLU A 421 24.24 40.85 0.08
N VAL A 422 22.95 40.73 0.39
CA VAL A 422 21.88 40.96 -0.60
C VAL A 422 21.53 42.45 -0.56
N ALA A 423 21.53 43.09 -1.72
CA ALA A 423 21.12 44.47 -1.88
C ALA A 423 19.95 44.56 -2.84
N VAL A 424 19.00 45.45 -2.51
CA VAL A 424 17.84 45.72 -3.36
C VAL A 424 17.96 47.15 -3.91
N LYS A 425 17.86 47.34 -5.22
CA LYS A 425 17.96 48.65 -5.86
C LYS A 425 16.64 49.09 -6.47
N TYR A 426 16.37 50.38 -6.35
CA TYR A 426 15.32 51.07 -7.09
C TYR A 426 15.86 52.39 -7.65
N ASN A 427 15.81 52.57 -8.97
CA ASN A 427 16.41 53.73 -9.67
C ASN A 427 17.87 53.99 -9.24
N ASP A 428 18.72 52.97 -9.34
CA ASP A 428 20.15 52.95 -8.96
C ASP A 428 20.46 53.22 -7.47
N LYS A 429 19.43 53.37 -6.61
CA LYS A 429 19.60 53.60 -5.18
C LYS A 429 19.32 52.33 -4.40
N ILE A 430 20.26 51.95 -3.54
CA ILE A 430 20.10 50.85 -2.57
C ILE A 430 18.93 51.17 -1.62
N ARG A 431 18.13 50.14 -1.32
CA ARG A 431 17.04 50.12 -0.34
C ARG A 431 17.36 49.10 0.76
N GLU A 432 16.68 49.26 1.89
CA GLU A 432 16.84 48.36 3.03
C GLU A 432 16.25 46.99 2.69
N GLU A 433 17.11 45.97 2.60
CA GLU A 433 16.75 44.60 2.20
C GLU A 433 15.69 44.00 3.12
N ALA A 434 15.76 44.26 4.42
CA ALA A 434 14.77 43.78 5.38
C ALA A 434 13.34 44.26 5.07
N TYR A 435 13.17 45.47 4.55
CA TYR A 435 11.86 45.97 4.12
C TYR A 435 11.40 45.35 2.82
N PHE A 436 12.34 45.09 1.90
CA PHE A 436 12.00 44.37 0.67
C PHE A 436 11.60 42.94 0.97
N ARG A 437 12.26 42.28 1.93
CA ARG A 437 11.92 40.93 2.36
C ARG A 437 10.48 40.83 2.85
N ILE A 438 10.02 41.79 3.65
CA ILE A 438 8.61 41.88 4.09
C ILE A 438 7.68 42.05 2.88
N LEU A 439 7.99 42.98 1.96
CA LEU A 439 7.20 43.16 0.73
C LEU A 439 7.17 41.90 -0.14
N PHE A 440 8.31 41.20 -0.26
CA PHE A 440 8.43 39.98 -1.03
C PHE A 440 7.63 38.83 -0.43
N ASP A 441 7.67 38.67 0.89
CA ASP A 441 6.89 37.65 1.59
C ASP A 441 5.37 37.95 1.43
N ASP A 442 4.95 39.22 1.53
CA ASP A 442 3.56 39.63 1.34
C ASP A 442 3.00 39.31 -0.06
N ILE A 443 3.83 39.36 -1.10
CA ILE A 443 3.41 39.04 -2.48
C ILE A 443 3.57 37.56 -2.85
N ALA A 444 4.52 36.85 -2.21
CA ALA A 444 4.79 35.44 -2.49
C ALA A 444 3.83 34.50 -1.75
N TYR A 445 3.31 34.93 -0.58
CA TYR A 445 2.48 34.10 0.28
C TYR A 445 1.04 34.62 0.40
N ILE A 446 0.49 35.14 -0.70
CA ILE A 446 -0.91 35.57 -0.76
C ILE A 446 -1.81 34.32 -0.76
N PRO A 447 -2.65 34.10 0.26
CA PRO A 447 -3.47 32.90 0.33
C PRO A 447 -4.64 32.97 -0.64
N CYS A 448 -4.83 31.89 -1.40
CA CYS A 448 -6.05 31.70 -2.18
C CYS A 448 -7.27 31.62 -1.24
N ARG A 449 -8.36 32.32 -1.59
CA ARG A 449 -9.57 32.40 -0.77
C ARG A 449 -10.69 31.45 -1.22
N GLY A 450 -10.54 30.87 -2.39
CA GLY A 450 -11.43 29.89 -3.00
C GLY A 450 -11.13 29.75 -4.49
N VAL A 451 -11.75 28.76 -5.13
CA VAL A 451 -11.59 28.50 -6.57
C VAL A 451 -12.19 29.64 -7.40
N ALA A 452 -11.55 29.93 -8.53
CA ALA A 452 -12.07 30.86 -9.52
C ALA A 452 -11.91 30.31 -10.94
N GLU A 453 -12.83 30.70 -11.82
CA GLU A 453 -12.73 30.38 -13.24
C GLU A 453 -12.25 31.57 -14.06
N ASP A 454 -11.66 31.29 -15.23
CA ASP A 454 -11.25 32.28 -16.23
C ASP A 454 -12.39 33.27 -16.57
N SER A 455 -13.62 32.75 -16.63
CA SER A 455 -14.83 33.51 -16.96
C SER A 455 -15.22 34.57 -15.92
N GLU A 456 -14.66 34.50 -14.70
CA GLU A 456 -14.86 35.48 -13.63
C GLU A 456 -13.92 36.68 -13.73
N LYS A 457 -12.90 36.65 -14.61
CA LYS A 457 -12.00 37.80 -14.84
C LYS A 457 -12.79 39.00 -15.35
N GLY A 458 -12.68 40.13 -14.64
CA GLY A 458 -13.13 41.41 -15.17
C GLY A 458 -12.13 42.00 -16.17
N GLY A 459 -12.56 43.06 -16.86
CA GLY A 459 -11.74 43.70 -17.90
C GLY A 459 -10.67 44.68 -17.38
N GLU A 460 -10.65 44.99 -16.08
CA GLU A 460 -9.70 45.92 -15.48
C GLU A 460 -8.52 45.17 -14.85
N VAL A 461 -7.30 45.42 -15.35
CA VAL A 461 -6.06 44.99 -14.70
C VAL A 461 -5.75 45.96 -13.57
N LEU A 462 -5.81 45.46 -12.34
CA LEU A 462 -5.53 46.25 -11.13
C LEU A 462 -4.02 46.36 -10.87
N PHE A 463 -3.31 45.27 -11.14
CA PHE A 463 -1.91 45.10 -10.77
C PHE A 463 -1.27 43.96 -11.57
N GLU A 464 0.02 44.06 -11.86
CA GLU A 464 0.81 42.99 -12.47
C GLU A 464 2.15 42.88 -11.75
N ILE A 465 2.60 41.66 -11.51
CA ILE A 465 3.92 41.35 -10.95
C ILE A 465 4.66 40.48 -11.96
N THR A 466 5.88 40.87 -12.30
CA THR A 466 6.81 40.07 -13.12
C THR A 466 8.03 39.70 -12.28
N TYR A 467 8.35 38.41 -12.24
CA TYR A 467 9.53 37.87 -11.56
C TYR A 467 10.56 37.44 -12.59
N GLU A 468 11.74 38.04 -12.54
CA GLU A 468 12.90 37.62 -13.33
C GLU A 468 13.86 36.86 -12.42
N TYR A 469 14.45 35.76 -12.92
CA TYR A 469 15.27 34.87 -12.11
C TYR A 469 16.77 34.94 -12.45
N ASN A 470 17.61 34.57 -11.47
CA ASN A 470 19.05 34.42 -11.62
C ASN A 470 19.47 33.00 -12.05
N THR A 471 18.50 32.08 -12.20
CA THR A 471 18.70 30.66 -12.56
C THR A 471 18.67 30.40 -14.07
N GLY A 472 18.23 31.37 -14.87
CA GLY A 472 18.00 31.22 -16.32
C GLY A 472 16.59 30.75 -16.68
N ARG A 473 15.71 30.53 -15.69
CA ARG A 473 14.27 30.35 -15.88
C ARG A 473 13.64 31.56 -16.59
N ALA A 474 12.62 31.32 -17.40
CA ALA A 474 11.81 32.38 -17.99
C ALA A 474 11.11 33.21 -16.91
N ALA A 475 10.80 34.47 -17.23
CA ALA A 475 10.07 35.31 -16.30
C ALA A 475 8.66 34.75 -16.04
N ASP A 476 8.23 34.77 -14.78
CA ASP A 476 6.84 34.45 -14.40
C ASP A 476 6.05 35.75 -14.22
N THR A 477 4.77 35.72 -14.58
CA THR A 477 3.86 36.85 -14.47
C THR A 477 2.63 36.50 -13.65
N VAL A 478 2.21 37.43 -12.80
CA VAL A 478 0.97 37.35 -12.03
C VAL A 478 0.16 38.61 -12.30
N VAL A 479 -0.95 38.47 -13.03
CA VAL A 479 -1.84 39.57 -13.40
C VAL A 479 -3.11 39.52 -12.56
N TYR A 480 -3.43 40.60 -11.87
CA TYR A 480 -4.57 40.69 -10.96
C TYR A 480 -5.73 41.44 -11.62
N TYR A 481 -6.80 40.71 -11.95
CA TYR A 481 -8.00 41.27 -12.58
C TYR A 481 -9.06 41.61 -11.56
N GLY A 482 -9.57 42.84 -11.61
CA GLY A 482 -10.70 43.26 -10.79
C GLY A 482 -11.99 42.54 -11.20
N THR A 483 -12.94 42.45 -10.28
CA THR A 483 -14.30 41.95 -10.57
C THR A 483 -15.33 43.00 -10.17
N ASP A 484 -16.61 42.77 -10.49
CA ASP A 484 -17.73 43.59 -10.00
C ASP A 484 -17.99 43.42 -8.48
N SER A 485 -17.22 42.57 -7.81
CA SER A 485 -17.28 42.26 -6.38
C SER A 485 -15.99 42.66 -5.66
N GLN A 486 -15.86 42.40 -4.36
CA GLN A 486 -14.59 42.58 -3.62
C GLN A 486 -13.54 41.48 -3.92
N LYS A 487 -13.81 40.61 -4.90
CA LYS A 487 -12.86 39.59 -5.36
C LYS A 487 -11.91 40.16 -6.41
N VAL A 488 -10.70 39.63 -6.42
CA VAL A 488 -9.71 39.82 -7.48
C VAL A 488 -9.26 38.45 -7.97
N ILE A 489 -9.11 38.31 -9.28
CA ILE A 489 -8.74 37.06 -9.94
C ILE A 489 -7.27 37.16 -10.39
N PRO A 490 -6.31 36.55 -9.68
CA PRO A 490 -4.96 36.37 -10.17
C PRO A 490 -4.91 35.37 -11.33
N GLU A 491 -4.17 35.75 -12.37
CA GLU A 491 -3.77 34.91 -13.49
C GLU A 491 -2.26 34.72 -13.43
N VAL A 492 -1.82 33.48 -13.24
CA VAL A 492 -0.39 33.13 -13.18
C VAL A 492 -0.03 32.53 -14.53
N ASN A 493 0.87 33.18 -15.27
CA ASN A 493 1.34 32.74 -16.60
C ASN A 493 0.21 32.40 -17.59
N GLY A 494 -0.90 33.15 -17.53
CA GLY A 494 -2.06 32.95 -18.41
C GLY A 494 -3.15 32.02 -17.86
N GLU A 495 -2.94 31.43 -16.68
CA GLU A 495 -3.86 30.45 -16.10
C GLU A 495 -4.51 31.01 -14.81
N VAL A 496 -5.83 30.83 -14.66
CA VAL A 496 -6.59 31.21 -13.44
C VAL A 496 -6.83 30.01 -12.54
N ASP A 497 -6.72 30.22 -11.22
CA ASP A 497 -6.85 29.14 -10.22
C ASP A 497 -7.85 29.50 -9.11
N CYS A 498 -7.69 30.71 -8.59
CA CYS A 498 -8.31 31.09 -7.34
C CYS A 498 -8.66 32.58 -7.37
N TYR A 499 -9.44 33.01 -6.37
CA TYR A 499 -9.63 34.43 -6.10
C TYR A 499 -8.99 34.83 -4.78
N ILE A 500 -8.67 36.13 -4.69
CA ILE A 500 -8.23 36.81 -3.46
C ILE A 500 -9.15 38.01 -3.18
N TYR A 501 -8.90 38.78 -2.14
CA TYR A 501 -9.67 40.00 -1.84
C TYR A 501 -8.95 41.27 -2.32
N SER A 502 -9.72 42.27 -2.72
CA SER A 502 -9.18 43.56 -3.17
C SER A 502 -8.29 44.24 -2.11
N ALA A 503 -8.57 44.03 -0.83
CA ALA A 503 -7.78 44.55 0.29
C ALA A 503 -6.33 44.03 0.28
N ASP A 504 -6.11 42.77 -0.14
CA ASP A 504 -4.77 42.21 -0.26
C ASP A 504 -3.98 43.00 -1.31
N VAL A 505 -4.59 43.26 -2.48
CA VAL A 505 -3.96 44.01 -3.59
C VAL A 505 -3.68 45.46 -3.21
N ASP A 506 -4.64 46.13 -2.58
CA ASP A 506 -4.48 47.52 -2.12
C ASP A 506 -3.31 47.64 -1.13
N GLY A 507 -3.19 46.70 -0.19
CA GLY A 507 -2.08 46.64 0.76
C GLY A 507 -0.72 46.42 0.09
N MET A 508 -0.64 45.49 -0.87
CA MET A 508 0.59 45.25 -1.65
C MET A 508 1.05 46.52 -2.37
N MET A 509 0.12 47.22 -3.01
CA MET A 509 0.39 48.46 -3.74
C MET A 509 0.89 49.59 -2.84
N ASP A 510 0.28 49.76 -1.66
CA ASP A 510 0.74 50.72 -0.67
C ASP A 510 2.17 50.41 -0.21
N ASN A 511 2.48 49.12 0.00
CA ASN A 511 3.83 48.67 0.37
C ASN A 511 4.85 48.86 -0.78
N VAL A 512 4.51 48.55 -2.03
CA VAL A 512 5.37 48.84 -3.20
C VAL A 512 5.73 50.32 -3.27
N LYS A 513 4.73 51.19 -3.11
CA LYS A 513 4.94 52.64 -3.15
C LYS A 513 5.80 53.11 -1.98
N ALA A 514 5.49 52.68 -0.76
CA ALA A 514 6.28 52.99 0.43
C ALA A 514 7.75 52.56 0.28
N PHE A 515 7.99 51.37 -0.27
CA PHE A 515 9.34 50.84 -0.46
C PHE A 515 10.12 51.65 -1.51
N SER A 516 9.45 52.03 -2.61
CA SER A 516 10.02 52.89 -3.64
C SER A 516 10.50 54.24 -3.07
N GLU A 517 9.79 54.77 -2.07
CA GLU A 517 10.08 56.00 -1.34
C GLU A 517 11.10 55.81 -0.20
N GLY A 518 11.56 54.59 0.06
CA GLY A 518 12.53 54.27 1.13
C GLY A 518 11.93 54.31 2.53
N LYS A 519 10.61 54.05 2.66
CA LYS A 519 9.91 53.99 3.94
C LYS A 519 9.88 52.58 4.50
N GLU A 520 9.65 52.48 5.81
CA GLU A 520 9.40 51.22 6.51
C GLU A 520 8.16 50.51 5.93
N ILE A 521 8.26 49.19 5.82
CA ILE A 521 7.20 48.31 5.31
C ILE A 521 6.61 47.50 6.45
N LYS A 522 5.29 47.36 6.45
CA LYS A 522 4.55 46.54 7.40
C LYS A 522 3.82 45.45 6.64
N SER A 523 3.93 44.22 7.13
CA SER A 523 3.25 43.09 6.49
C SER A 523 1.74 43.30 6.44
N ILE A 524 1.12 42.95 5.32
CA ILE A 524 -0.34 42.96 5.13
C ILE A 524 -1.05 41.83 5.89
N ALA A 525 -0.30 40.85 6.42
CA ALA A 525 -0.84 39.70 7.14
C ALA A 525 -1.24 39.99 8.60
N ASN A 526 -1.09 41.23 9.08
CA ASN A 526 -1.34 41.64 10.48
C ASN A 526 -2.55 42.56 10.68
#